data_AF-A0A972SLX6-F1
#
_entry.id   AF-A0A972SLX6-F1
#
_cell.length_a   1.000
_cell.length_b   1.000
_cell.length_c   1.000
_cell.angle_alpha   90.00
_cell.angle_beta   90.00
_cell.angle_gamma   90.00
#
_symmetry.space_group_name_H-M   'P 1'
#
loop_
_entity.id
_entity.type
_entity.pdbx_description
1 polymer ?
#
loop_
_entity_poly.entity_id
_entity_poly.type
_entity_poly.pdbx_seq_one_letter_code
_entity_poly.pdbx_strand_id
1 'polypeptide(L)'
;MSPTLLPPTFCWTKMGTESGEELAAIVTRKEWERQLGQGTFFWGIGQSLGSVPEVAAKELGHLPAIFSPMSSRPQAIDVTPGEISLWTASAAADGTITPLPPHALVTSRATLPSGKKKLNHYALACKADAPLTVHLGERVYPESLTNYGTGRRLGGSQVTAIVDRAETGNTSSSAGYPVAFIVELAVPYQLKLAEPRILTAEESAQIDNVSRTGDLAAWKAIVEKLRARSTRP
;
A
#
# COMPACT_ATOMS: atom_id res chain seq x y z
N MET A 1 30.26 3.66 -3.41
CA MET A 1 28.81 3.71 -3.15
C MET A 1 28.65 3.71 -1.64
N SER A 2 28.21 4.83 -1.06
CA SER A 2 27.98 4.92 0.38
C SER A 2 26.87 3.94 0.78
N PRO A 3 26.94 3.30 1.96
CA PRO A 3 25.85 2.46 2.45
C PRO A 3 24.63 3.37 2.65
N THR A 4 23.55 3.14 1.92
CA THR A 4 22.40 4.05 1.94
C THR A 4 21.62 3.85 3.25
N LEU A 5 22.06 4.58 4.27
CA LEU A 5 21.40 4.69 5.55
C LEU A 5 19.93 5.07 5.35
N LEU A 6 19.00 4.33 5.98
CA LEU A 6 17.58 4.67 5.96
C LEU A 6 17.37 6.14 6.39
N PRO A 7 16.41 6.86 5.77
CA PRO A 7 16.08 8.23 6.15
C PRO A 7 15.66 8.31 7.63
N PRO A 8 15.89 9.44 8.30
CA PRO A 8 15.54 9.60 9.72
C PRO A 8 14.03 9.52 9.95
N THR A 9 13.23 10.05 9.02
CA THR A 9 11.77 10.03 9.06
C THR A 9 11.21 9.46 7.76
N PHE A 10 10.25 8.53 7.85
CA PHE A 10 9.66 7.88 6.68
C PHE A 10 8.27 7.29 6.98
N CYS A 11 7.49 7.04 5.93
CA CYS A 11 6.34 6.14 6.00
C CYS A 11 6.84 4.70 5.95
N TRP A 12 6.64 3.93 6.99
CA TRP A 12 6.94 2.50 6.98
C TRP A 12 5.66 1.70 6.74
N THR A 13 5.69 0.76 5.81
CA THR A 13 4.58 -0.15 5.55
C THR A 13 5.04 -1.60 5.40
N LYS A 14 4.35 -2.49 6.10
CA LYS A 14 4.52 -3.94 6.00
C LYS A 14 3.57 -4.50 4.95
N MET A 15 4.09 -5.32 4.06
CA MET A 15 3.34 -5.90 2.94
C MET A 15 3.37 -7.42 2.95
N GLY A 16 2.28 -8.04 2.51
CA GLY A 16 2.15 -9.49 2.43
C GLY A 16 1.04 -9.85 1.46
N THR A 17 0.69 -11.13 1.42
CA THR A 17 -0.50 -11.61 0.70
C THR A 17 -1.73 -10.88 1.21
N GLU A 18 -2.54 -10.36 0.30
CA GLU A 18 -3.75 -9.63 0.61
C GLU A 18 -4.82 -9.91 -0.45
N SER A 19 -6.07 -10.09 -0.02
CA SER A 19 -7.21 -10.30 -0.91
C SER A 19 -7.03 -11.46 -1.90
N GLY A 20 -6.36 -12.53 -1.47
CA GLY A 20 -6.11 -13.72 -2.29
C GLY A 20 -4.97 -13.59 -3.30
N GLU A 21 -4.28 -12.45 -3.33
CA GLU A 21 -3.13 -12.22 -4.20
C GLU A 21 -1.83 -12.38 -3.41
N GLU A 22 -0.90 -13.19 -3.94
CA GLU A 22 0.45 -13.32 -3.39
C GLU A 22 1.24 -12.02 -3.52
N LEU A 23 2.15 -11.76 -2.57
CA LEU A 23 2.92 -10.51 -2.54
C LEU A 23 3.64 -10.22 -3.88
N ALA A 24 4.22 -11.23 -4.53
CA ALA A 24 4.88 -11.06 -5.81
C ALA A 24 3.92 -10.57 -6.90
N ALA A 25 2.69 -11.13 -6.96
CA ALA A 25 1.66 -10.69 -7.89
C ALA A 25 1.20 -9.25 -7.60
N ILE A 26 1.07 -8.89 -6.31
CA ILE A 26 0.76 -7.52 -5.87
C ILE A 26 1.87 -6.55 -6.33
N VAL A 27 3.14 -6.89 -6.16
CA VAL A 27 4.25 -6.02 -6.60
C VAL A 27 4.25 -5.88 -8.13
N THR A 28 4.08 -6.97 -8.89
CA THR A 28 3.99 -6.94 -10.36
C THR A 28 2.89 -5.98 -10.83
N ARG A 29 1.67 -6.08 -10.29
CA ARG A 29 0.58 -5.19 -10.70
C ARG A 29 0.81 -3.74 -10.28
N LYS A 30 1.49 -3.49 -9.15
CA LYS A 30 1.85 -2.12 -8.74
C LYS A 30 2.95 -1.53 -9.60
N GLU A 31 3.86 -2.34 -10.12
CA GLU A 31 4.81 -1.92 -11.15
C GLU A 31 4.10 -1.56 -12.45
N TRP A 32 3.11 -2.35 -12.89
CA TRP A 32 2.32 -1.99 -14.07
C TRP A 32 1.44 -0.76 -13.85
N GLU A 33 0.84 -0.60 -12.67
CA GLU A 33 0.12 0.59 -12.27
C GLU A 33 1.04 1.83 -12.32
N ARG A 34 2.26 1.71 -11.80
CA ARG A 34 3.31 2.75 -11.87
C ARG A 34 3.65 3.11 -13.31
N GLN A 35 3.87 2.13 -14.19
CA GLN A 35 4.20 2.38 -15.59
C GLN A 35 3.06 3.11 -16.33
N LEU A 36 1.81 2.67 -16.12
CA LEU A 36 0.62 3.31 -16.71
C LEU A 36 0.33 4.69 -16.09
N GLY A 37 0.68 4.87 -14.82
CA GLY A 37 0.51 6.09 -14.05
C GLY A 37 1.67 7.08 -14.12
N GLN A 38 2.59 6.93 -15.08
CA GLN A 38 3.77 7.81 -15.24
C GLN A 38 4.61 7.96 -13.96
N GLY A 39 4.83 6.85 -13.27
CA GLY A 39 5.55 6.81 -12.00
C GLY A 39 4.64 6.74 -10.77
N THR A 40 3.33 6.96 -10.89
CA THR A 40 2.39 6.95 -9.77
C THR A 40 1.66 5.62 -9.61
N PHE A 41 1.49 5.17 -8.37
CA PHE A 41 0.67 4.01 -8.01
C PHE A 41 0.06 4.18 -6.61
N PHE A 42 -0.96 3.41 -6.30
CA PHE A 42 -1.72 3.50 -5.05
C PHE A 42 -1.61 2.20 -4.25
N TRP A 43 -1.18 2.28 -3.00
CA TRP A 43 -1.05 1.11 -2.14
C TRP A 43 -2.13 1.09 -1.06
N GLY A 44 -3.01 0.09 -1.07
CA GLY A 44 -4.10 -0.04 -0.09
C GLY A 44 -3.59 -0.19 1.36
N ILE A 45 -4.18 0.54 2.30
CA ILE A 45 -3.87 0.45 3.73
C ILE A 45 -5.14 0.40 4.58
N GLY A 46 -5.10 -0.40 5.64
CA GLY A 46 -6.28 -0.70 6.46
C GLY A 46 -6.78 0.45 7.34
N GLN A 47 -5.96 1.47 7.61
CA GLN A 47 -6.24 2.54 8.57
C GLN A 47 -5.74 3.88 8.04
N SER A 48 -6.36 4.98 8.49
CA SER A 48 -5.92 6.34 8.17
C SER A 48 -4.61 6.67 8.90
N LEU A 49 -3.77 7.48 8.26
CA LEU A 49 -2.62 8.12 8.89
C LEU A 49 -2.97 9.52 9.45
N GLY A 50 -4.24 9.94 9.41
CA GLY A 50 -4.65 11.31 9.79
C GLY A 50 -3.89 12.37 8.98
N SER A 51 -3.67 13.56 9.52
CA SER A 51 -2.90 14.60 8.82
C SER A 51 -1.37 14.43 8.93
N VAL A 52 -0.89 13.29 9.44
CA VAL A 52 0.52 13.08 9.76
C VAL A 52 1.42 13.10 8.53
N PRO A 53 1.06 12.45 7.39
CA PRO A 53 1.87 12.51 6.18
C PRO A 53 2.07 13.93 5.66
N GLU A 54 1.01 14.76 5.67
CA GLU A 54 1.04 16.15 5.22
C GLU A 54 1.98 17.00 6.09
N VAL A 55 1.91 16.82 7.42
CA VAL A 55 2.77 17.52 8.37
C VAL A 55 4.24 17.12 8.16
N ALA A 56 4.53 15.81 8.11
CA ALA A 56 5.89 15.31 7.92
C ALA A 56 6.47 15.75 6.56
N ALA A 57 5.71 15.63 5.47
CA ALA A 57 6.16 16.05 4.16
C ALA A 57 6.41 17.57 4.08
N LYS A 58 5.61 18.38 4.78
CA LYS A 58 5.81 19.83 4.85
C LYS A 58 7.09 20.19 5.60
N GLU A 59 7.41 19.49 6.68
CA GLU A 59 8.65 19.72 7.45
C GLU A 59 9.89 19.27 6.69
N LEU A 60 9.84 18.10 6.04
CA LEU A 60 10.97 17.48 5.38
C LEU A 60 11.18 17.94 3.92
N GLY A 61 10.14 18.51 3.29
CA GLY A 61 10.12 18.82 1.86
C GLY A 61 9.93 17.60 0.94
N HIS A 62 10.06 16.39 1.47
CA HIS A 62 9.81 15.11 0.81
C HIS A 62 9.43 14.06 1.87
N LEU A 63 8.72 12.99 1.50
CA LEU A 63 8.37 11.93 2.46
C LEU A 63 8.57 10.55 1.83
N PRO A 64 9.68 9.85 2.13
CA PRO A 64 9.91 8.51 1.61
C PRO A 64 8.95 7.50 2.25
N ALA A 65 8.50 6.52 1.46
CA ALA A 65 7.80 5.33 1.92
C ALA A 65 8.66 4.09 1.71
N ILE A 66 8.81 3.30 2.77
CA ILE A 66 9.61 2.08 2.82
C ILE A 66 8.68 0.89 2.97
N PHE A 67 8.77 -0.02 2.00
CA PHE A 67 7.95 -1.22 1.93
C PHE A 67 8.76 -2.43 2.40
N SER A 68 8.21 -3.18 3.34
CA SER A 68 8.86 -4.33 3.96
C SER A 68 7.97 -5.58 3.90
N PRO A 69 8.43 -6.69 3.32
CA PRO A 69 7.69 -7.96 3.38
C PRO A 69 7.47 -8.40 4.83
N MET A 70 6.27 -8.88 5.15
CA MET A 70 5.98 -9.48 6.44
C MET A 70 6.75 -10.80 6.60
N SER A 71 7.37 -10.99 7.76
CA SER A 71 8.06 -12.25 8.09
C SER A 71 7.10 -13.38 8.49
N SER A 72 5.87 -13.03 8.91
CA SER A 72 4.85 -13.99 9.32
C SER A 72 4.12 -14.58 8.12
N ARG A 73 3.64 -15.82 8.27
CA ARG A 73 2.71 -16.41 7.29
C ARG A 73 1.45 -15.56 7.16
N PRO A 74 0.90 -15.39 5.94
CA PRO A 74 -0.38 -14.74 5.73
C PRO A 74 -1.49 -15.40 6.56
N GLN A 75 -2.47 -14.61 6.99
CA GLN A 75 -3.65 -15.17 7.64
C GLN A 75 -4.55 -15.84 6.60
N ALA A 76 -5.31 -16.87 6.98
CA ALA A 76 -6.22 -17.56 6.07
C ALA A 76 -7.22 -16.61 5.39
N ILE A 77 -7.67 -15.58 6.12
CA ILE A 77 -8.59 -14.55 5.60
C ILE A 77 -7.95 -13.69 4.50
N ASP A 78 -6.63 -13.55 4.49
CA ASP A 78 -5.89 -12.80 3.47
C ASP A 78 -5.56 -13.66 2.25
N VAL A 79 -5.45 -14.98 2.41
CA VAL A 79 -5.21 -15.97 1.33
C VAL A 79 -6.52 -16.38 0.62
N THR A 80 -7.60 -16.57 1.36
CA THR A 80 -8.90 -16.98 0.83
C THR A 80 -9.99 -16.04 1.38
N PRO A 81 -10.05 -14.80 0.89
CA PRO A 81 -11.05 -13.84 1.33
C PRO A 81 -12.45 -14.29 0.89
N GLY A 82 -13.46 -14.02 1.72
CA GLY A 82 -14.85 -14.31 1.33
C GLY A 82 -15.34 -13.42 0.18
N GLU A 83 -15.09 -12.13 0.27
CA GLU A 83 -15.43 -11.14 -0.76
C GLU A 83 -14.31 -10.10 -0.87
N ILE A 84 -14.09 -9.61 -2.09
CA ILE A 84 -13.09 -8.59 -2.41
C ILE A 84 -13.82 -7.34 -2.91
N SER A 85 -13.51 -6.20 -2.31
CA SER A 85 -13.94 -4.89 -2.76
C SER A 85 -12.88 -4.26 -3.68
N LEU A 86 -13.31 -3.83 -4.86
CA LEU A 86 -12.61 -2.88 -5.71
C LEU A 86 -13.05 -1.46 -5.31
N TRP A 87 -12.10 -0.60 -4.98
CA TRP A 87 -12.35 0.79 -4.66
C TRP A 87 -12.29 1.64 -5.91
N THR A 88 -13.33 2.44 -6.14
CA THR A 88 -13.51 3.09 -7.44
C THR A 88 -13.28 4.60 -7.38
N ALA A 89 -13.48 5.20 -6.21
CA ALA A 89 -13.30 6.62 -5.97
C ALA A 89 -12.49 6.88 -4.68
N SER A 90 -12.18 8.16 -4.46
CA SER A 90 -11.68 8.69 -3.21
C SER A 90 -12.63 9.76 -2.67
N ALA A 91 -12.68 9.89 -1.35
CA ALA A 91 -13.44 10.92 -0.64
C ALA A 91 -12.49 11.94 -0.02
N ALA A 92 -12.72 13.22 -0.29
CA ALA A 92 -12.09 14.32 0.41
C ALA A 92 -12.76 14.57 1.77
N ALA A 93 -12.14 15.42 2.61
CA ALA A 93 -12.64 15.74 3.95
C ALA A 93 -14.00 16.47 3.94
N ASP A 94 -14.29 17.19 2.87
CA ASP A 94 -15.58 17.87 2.62
C ASP A 94 -16.68 16.93 2.08
N GLY A 95 -16.36 15.64 1.89
CA GLY A 95 -17.27 14.64 1.34
C GLY A 95 -17.28 14.58 -0.20
N THR A 96 -16.50 15.42 -0.88
CA THR A 96 -16.39 15.38 -2.34
C THR A 96 -15.83 14.03 -2.78
N ILE A 97 -16.56 13.35 -3.66
CA ILE A 97 -16.16 12.06 -4.25
C ILE A 97 -15.52 12.31 -5.61
N THR A 98 -14.29 11.83 -5.78
CA THR A 98 -13.55 11.92 -7.05
C THR A 98 -13.14 10.53 -7.50
N PRO A 99 -13.41 10.14 -8.77
CA PRO A 99 -12.94 8.87 -9.31
C PRO A 99 -11.42 8.73 -9.16
N LEU A 100 -10.95 7.53 -8.79
CA LEU A 100 -9.52 7.24 -8.85
C LEU A 100 -9.00 7.33 -10.30
N PRO A 101 -7.70 7.59 -10.50
CA PRO A 101 -7.10 7.61 -11.83
C PRO A 101 -7.41 6.33 -12.63
N PRO A 102 -7.57 6.40 -13.97
CA PRO A 102 -7.99 5.25 -14.77
C PRO A 102 -7.08 4.02 -14.68
N HIS A 103 -5.78 4.20 -14.38
CA HIS A 103 -4.80 3.13 -14.23
C HIS A 103 -4.83 2.46 -12.85
N ALA A 104 -5.47 3.08 -11.84
CA ALA A 104 -5.41 2.64 -10.46
C ALA A 104 -6.33 1.45 -10.18
N LEU A 105 -5.77 0.39 -9.57
CA LEU A 105 -6.54 -0.74 -9.08
C LEU A 105 -6.22 -0.99 -7.60
N VAL A 106 -7.13 -0.55 -6.73
CA VAL A 106 -7.03 -0.76 -5.29
C VAL A 106 -8.11 -1.73 -4.84
N THR A 107 -7.67 -2.89 -4.36
CA THR A 107 -8.52 -3.98 -3.86
C THR A 107 -8.32 -4.15 -2.37
N SER A 108 -9.34 -4.65 -1.69
CA SER A 108 -9.21 -5.08 -0.30
C SER A 108 -10.28 -6.09 0.06
N ARG A 109 -10.10 -6.82 1.17
CA ARG A 109 -11.18 -7.63 1.76
C ARG A 109 -12.42 -6.77 2.03
N ALA A 110 -13.60 -7.29 1.69
CA ALA A 110 -14.87 -6.59 1.91
C ALA A 110 -15.33 -6.63 3.38
N THR A 111 -14.75 -7.53 4.18
CA THR A 111 -15.10 -7.71 5.60
C THR A 111 -13.89 -7.62 6.51
N LEU A 112 -14.12 -7.11 7.72
CA LEU A 112 -13.18 -7.14 8.82
C LEU A 112 -13.07 -8.57 9.39
N PRO A 113 -12.02 -8.89 10.18
CA PRO A 113 -11.92 -10.19 10.86
C PRO A 113 -13.14 -10.54 11.73
N SER A 114 -13.89 -9.53 12.19
CA SER A 114 -15.15 -9.69 12.93
C SER A 114 -16.36 -10.07 12.07
N GLY A 115 -16.19 -10.22 10.74
CA GLY A 115 -17.27 -10.46 9.79
C GLY A 115 -18.07 -9.21 9.38
N LYS A 116 -17.88 -8.08 10.07
CA LYS A 116 -18.53 -6.81 9.71
C LYS A 116 -18.03 -6.29 8.36
N LYS A 117 -18.92 -5.64 7.61
CA LYS A 117 -18.55 -4.93 6.37
C LYS A 117 -17.46 -3.91 6.64
N LYS A 118 -16.43 -3.89 5.79
CA LYS A 118 -15.34 -2.93 5.83
C LYS A 118 -15.80 -1.65 5.15
N LEU A 119 -16.15 -0.65 5.97
CA LEU A 119 -16.67 0.63 5.48
C LEU A 119 -15.56 1.64 5.13
N ASN A 120 -14.40 1.51 5.77
CA ASN A 120 -13.28 2.42 5.57
C ASN A 120 -12.08 1.65 5.04
N HIS A 121 -11.46 2.20 4.01
CA HIS A 121 -10.16 1.81 3.52
C HIS A 121 -9.45 3.04 2.98
N TYR A 122 -8.13 2.96 2.89
CA TYR A 122 -7.30 4.07 2.49
C TYR A 122 -6.26 3.56 1.49
N ALA A 123 -5.61 4.47 0.78
CA ALA A 123 -4.44 4.12 -0.01
C ALA A 123 -3.34 5.16 0.20
N LEU A 124 -2.08 4.72 0.21
CA LEU A 124 -0.94 5.61 0.02
C LEU A 124 -0.87 6.02 -1.45
N ALA A 125 -0.62 7.30 -1.71
CA ALA A 125 -0.30 7.79 -3.04
C ALA A 125 1.23 7.80 -3.20
N CYS A 126 1.75 6.88 -4.00
CA CYS A 126 3.18 6.64 -4.14
C CYS A 126 3.67 7.10 -5.51
N LYS A 127 4.92 7.56 -5.58
CA LYS A 127 5.64 7.86 -6.82
C LYS A 127 7.02 7.21 -6.83
N ALA A 128 7.37 6.60 -7.95
CA ALA A 128 8.69 6.02 -8.17
C ALA A 128 9.11 6.18 -9.64
N ASP A 129 10.31 6.74 -9.83
CA ASP A 129 10.92 6.89 -11.16
C ASP A 129 11.59 5.60 -11.63
N ALA A 130 11.98 4.73 -10.69
CA ALA A 130 12.59 3.43 -10.95
C ALA A 130 11.57 2.28 -10.81
N PRO A 131 11.82 1.10 -11.44
CA PRO A 131 10.98 -0.08 -11.26
C PRO A 131 10.88 -0.54 -9.81
N LEU A 132 9.71 -1.02 -9.40
CA LEU A 132 9.47 -1.61 -8.08
C LEU A 132 10.13 -3.00 -7.97
N THR A 133 11.44 -3.01 -7.78
CA THR A 133 12.22 -4.25 -7.63
C THR A 133 12.52 -4.49 -6.16
N VAL A 134 12.38 -5.74 -5.71
CA VAL A 134 12.68 -6.13 -4.32
C VAL A 134 14.19 -6.23 -4.12
N HIS A 135 14.77 -5.27 -3.39
CA HIS A 135 16.19 -5.21 -3.04
C HIS A 135 16.42 -5.56 -1.57
N LEU A 136 16.71 -6.82 -1.28
CA LEU A 136 16.93 -7.30 0.09
C LEU A 136 18.35 -6.98 0.58
N GLY A 137 18.60 -5.72 0.98
CA GLY A 137 19.87 -5.28 1.57
C GLY A 137 19.67 -4.66 2.95
N GLU A 138 19.07 -3.48 2.98
CA GLU A 138 18.78 -2.73 4.20
C GLU A 138 17.66 -3.37 5.02
N ARG A 139 17.66 -3.10 6.34
CA ARG A 139 16.63 -3.62 7.26
C ARG A 139 16.05 -2.52 8.13
N VAL A 140 14.74 -2.56 8.32
CA VAL A 140 14.01 -1.72 9.27
C VAL A 140 13.86 -2.46 10.59
N TYR A 141 14.34 -1.87 11.67
CA TYR A 141 14.27 -2.42 13.03
C TYR A 141 13.17 -1.72 13.83
N PRO A 142 11.98 -2.32 14.04
CA PRO A 142 10.83 -1.62 14.61
C PRO A 142 11.05 -1.08 16.03
N GLU A 143 11.93 -1.71 16.80
CA GLU A 143 12.37 -1.30 18.13
C GLU A 143 13.11 0.04 18.14
N SER A 144 13.71 0.41 17.00
CA SER A 144 14.38 1.69 16.79
C SER A 144 13.43 2.78 16.28
N LEU A 145 12.14 2.46 16.12
CA LEU A 145 11.15 3.37 15.54
C LEU A 145 10.16 3.90 16.58
N THR A 146 9.79 5.16 16.40
CA THR A 146 8.68 5.81 17.10
C THR A 146 7.69 6.41 16.09
N ASN A 147 6.41 6.45 16.41
CA ASN A 147 5.42 7.17 15.61
C ASN A 147 5.76 8.65 15.61
N TYR A 148 6.01 9.22 14.42
CA TYR A 148 6.36 10.64 14.25
C TYR A 148 5.32 11.57 14.92
N GLY A 149 4.02 11.29 14.74
CA GLY A 149 2.96 12.12 15.31
C GLY A 149 2.76 12.03 16.83
N THR A 150 3.35 11.04 17.52
CA THR A 150 3.11 10.83 18.97
C THR A 150 4.36 10.61 19.81
N GLY A 151 5.53 10.38 19.20
CA GLY A 151 6.77 9.97 19.86
C GLY A 151 6.72 8.57 20.51
N ARG A 152 5.60 7.84 20.41
CA ARG A 152 5.44 6.53 21.05
C ARG A 152 6.03 5.41 20.20
N ARG A 153 6.51 4.34 20.83
CA ARG A 153 6.93 3.12 20.13
C ARG A 153 5.80 2.54 19.28
N LEU A 154 6.17 1.88 18.18
CA LEU A 154 5.20 1.22 17.32
C LEU A 154 4.54 0.02 18.02
N GLY A 155 3.23 -0.09 17.87
CA GLY A 155 2.52 -1.31 18.25
C GLY A 155 2.82 -2.45 17.26
N GLY A 156 2.95 -3.68 17.75
CA GLY A 156 3.28 -4.84 16.89
C GLY A 156 2.29 -5.09 15.75
N SER A 157 1.03 -4.68 15.92
CA SER A 157 -0.04 -4.79 14.92
C SER A 157 -0.09 -3.63 13.91
N GLN A 158 0.69 -2.54 14.09
CA GLN A 158 0.68 -1.43 13.14
C GLN A 158 1.35 -1.88 11.84
N VAL A 159 0.60 -1.87 10.75
CA VAL A 159 1.07 -2.27 9.41
C VAL A 159 1.67 -1.10 8.65
N THR A 160 1.09 0.10 8.79
CA THR A 160 1.57 1.33 8.15
C THR A 160 1.61 2.47 9.16
N ALA A 161 2.70 3.25 9.21
CA ALA A 161 2.83 4.44 10.05
C ALA A 161 3.90 5.40 9.50
N ILE A 162 3.79 6.70 9.83
CA ILE A 162 4.92 7.64 9.70
C ILE A 162 5.77 7.53 10.96
N VAL A 163 7.06 7.31 10.79
CA VAL A 163 7.98 6.96 11.88
C VAL A 163 9.23 7.82 11.86
N ASP A 164 9.77 8.05 13.04
CA ASP A 164 11.14 8.51 13.25
C ASP A 164 12.01 7.35 13.69
N ARG A 165 13.26 7.36 13.22
CA ARG A 165 14.32 6.47 13.68
C ARG A 165 15.09 7.13 14.82
N ALA A 166 15.16 6.45 15.96
CA ALA A 166 16.02 6.86 17.05
C ALA A 166 17.50 6.72 16.67
N GLU A 167 18.32 7.75 16.95
CA GLU A 167 19.75 7.77 16.62
C GLU A 167 20.57 6.68 17.35
N THR A 168 20.08 6.19 18.50
CA THR A 168 20.82 5.28 19.41
C THR A 168 20.14 3.94 19.63
N GLY A 169 19.48 3.40 18.61
CA GLY A 169 18.89 2.06 18.68
C GLY A 169 19.98 0.98 18.75
N ASN A 170 20.24 0.44 19.93
CA ASN A 170 21.02 -0.79 20.09
C ASN A 170 20.31 -1.88 19.25
N THR A 171 20.94 -2.37 18.18
CA THR A 171 20.43 -3.47 17.34
C THR A 171 20.54 -4.79 18.12
N SER A 172 19.84 -4.89 19.25
CA SER A 172 19.85 -6.08 20.09
C SER A 172 18.81 -7.07 19.57
N SER A 173 19.30 -8.20 19.04
CA SER A 173 18.64 -9.50 18.84
C SER A 173 17.27 -9.58 18.14
N SER A 174 16.69 -8.47 17.70
CA SER A 174 15.38 -8.44 17.06
C SER A 174 15.49 -8.69 15.54
N ALA A 175 14.55 -9.47 15.01
CA ALA A 175 14.45 -9.72 13.58
C ALA A 175 13.92 -8.46 12.88
N GLY A 176 14.83 -7.63 12.36
CA GLY A 176 14.48 -6.52 11.49
C GLY A 176 13.71 -7.00 10.24
N TYR A 177 13.01 -6.10 9.58
CA TYR A 177 12.29 -6.37 8.34
C TYR A 177 13.16 -5.97 7.15
N PRO A 178 13.34 -6.82 6.13
CA PRO A 178 14.05 -6.37 4.94
C PRO A 178 13.29 -5.22 4.27
N VAL A 179 14.03 -4.26 3.74
CA VAL A 179 13.49 -3.30 2.80
C VAL A 179 13.32 -4.02 1.47
N ALA A 180 12.14 -3.92 0.86
CA ALA A 180 11.95 -4.37 -0.52
C ALA A 180 12.21 -3.23 -1.49
N PHE A 181 11.53 -2.11 -1.31
CA PHE A 181 11.73 -0.92 -2.14
C PHE A 181 11.39 0.34 -1.35
N ILE A 182 11.95 1.45 -1.81
CA ILE A 182 11.74 2.79 -1.27
C ILE A 182 11.16 3.64 -2.40
N VAL A 183 10.08 4.34 -2.11
CA VAL A 183 9.41 5.25 -3.04
C VAL A 183 9.14 6.58 -2.36
N GLU A 184 8.64 7.57 -3.07
CA GLU A 184 8.18 8.82 -2.50
C GLU A 184 6.66 8.77 -2.26
N LEU A 185 6.18 9.31 -1.13
CA LEU A 185 4.76 9.65 -1.00
C LEU A 185 4.52 10.97 -1.73
N ALA A 186 3.68 10.91 -2.76
CA ALA A 186 3.28 12.09 -3.53
C ALA A 186 1.93 12.59 -3.03
N VAL A 187 1.69 13.90 -3.13
CA VAL A 187 0.40 14.53 -2.81
C VAL A 187 -0.74 13.76 -3.49
N PRO A 188 -1.82 13.38 -2.77
CA PRO A 188 -2.17 13.81 -1.41
C PRO A 188 -1.62 12.94 -0.27
N TYR A 189 -0.58 12.14 -0.51
CA TYR A 189 0.11 11.21 0.40
C TYR A 189 -0.71 10.00 0.82
N GLN A 190 -1.97 10.23 1.18
CA GLN A 190 -2.98 9.20 1.37
C GLN A 190 -4.33 9.63 0.78
N LEU A 191 -5.17 8.65 0.49
CA LEU A 191 -6.55 8.82 0.06
C LEU A 191 -7.47 8.05 1.00
N LYS A 192 -8.61 8.63 1.38
CA LYS A 192 -9.75 7.83 1.88
C LYS A 192 -10.47 7.26 0.67
N LEU A 193 -10.56 5.94 0.59
CA LEU A 193 -11.21 5.27 -0.53
C LEU A 193 -12.72 5.27 -0.36
N ALA A 194 -13.43 5.36 -1.49
CA ALA A 194 -14.88 5.45 -1.56
C ALA A 194 -15.43 4.58 -2.71
N GLU A 195 -16.76 4.44 -2.72
CA GLU A 195 -17.51 3.67 -3.72
C GLU A 195 -16.96 2.24 -3.92
N PRO A 196 -16.95 1.41 -2.85
CA PRO A 196 -16.51 0.03 -2.96
C PRO A 196 -17.51 -0.78 -3.80
N ARG A 197 -16.99 -1.55 -4.76
CA ARG A 197 -17.74 -2.52 -5.56
C ARG A 197 -17.23 -3.92 -5.25
N ILE A 198 -18.15 -4.86 -4.98
CA ILE A 198 -17.76 -6.26 -4.84
C ILE A 198 -17.36 -6.82 -6.20
N LEU A 199 -16.19 -7.43 -6.26
CA LEU A 199 -15.72 -8.16 -7.43
C LEU A 199 -16.43 -9.51 -7.53
N THR A 200 -16.79 -9.91 -8.74
CA THR A 200 -17.23 -11.29 -8.95
C THR A 200 -16.05 -12.26 -8.81
N ALA A 201 -16.35 -13.56 -8.64
CA ALA A 201 -15.32 -14.59 -8.64
C ALA A 201 -14.53 -14.62 -9.97
N GLU A 202 -15.21 -14.39 -11.09
CA GLU A 202 -14.59 -14.30 -12.42
C GLU A 202 -13.64 -13.10 -12.52
N GLU A 203 -14.05 -11.92 -12.04
CA GLU A 203 -13.19 -10.73 -12.05
C GLU A 203 -11.96 -10.92 -11.18
N SER A 204 -12.13 -11.50 -9.98
CA SER A 204 -11.02 -11.80 -9.06
C SER A 204 -10.03 -12.80 -9.68
N ALA A 205 -10.55 -13.85 -10.33
CA ALA A 205 -9.72 -14.83 -11.03
C ALA A 205 -8.99 -14.22 -12.25
N GLN A 206 -9.64 -13.32 -12.98
CA GLN A 206 -9.01 -12.60 -14.10
C GLN A 206 -7.85 -11.72 -13.61
N ILE A 207 -8.04 -10.97 -12.51
CA ILE A 207 -6.96 -10.17 -11.89
C ILE A 207 -5.79 -11.07 -11.53
N ASP A 208 -6.05 -12.14 -10.78
CA ASP A 208 -5.02 -13.06 -10.31
C ASP A 208 -4.24 -13.71 -11.47
N ASN A 209 -4.94 -14.17 -12.51
CA ASN A 209 -4.32 -14.76 -13.70
C ASN A 209 -3.42 -13.77 -14.45
N VAL A 210 -3.91 -12.54 -14.69
CA VAL A 210 -3.13 -11.50 -15.38
C VAL A 210 -1.93 -11.07 -14.53
N SER A 211 -2.09 -10.89 -13.23
CA SER A 211 -1.00 -10.54 -12.31
C SER A 211 0.14 -11.57 -12.29
N ARG A 212 -0.16 -12.86 -12.55
CA ARG A 212 0.83 -13.95 -12.54
C ARG A 212 1.46 -14.24 -13.90
N THR A 213 0.69 -14.15 -14.97
CA THR A 213 1.08 -14.68 -16.29
C THR A 213 0.96 -13.69 -17.43
N GLY A 214 0.32 -12.54 -17.18
CA GLY A 214 0.08 -11.52 -18.17
C GLY A 214 1.25 -10.54 -18.32
N ASP A 215 0.95 -9.47 -19.05
CA ASP A 215 1.85 -8.35 -19.29
C ASP A 215 1.14 -7.00 -19.04
N LEU A 216 1.86 -5.91 -19.29
CA LEU A 216 1.35 -4.55 -19.12
C LEU A 216 0.09 -4.28 -19.97
N ALA A 217 0.00 -4.85 -21.18
CA ALA A 217 -1.13 -4.61 -22.07
C ALA A 217 -2.38 -5.35 -21.60
N ALA A 218 -2.23 -6.61 -21.19
CA ALA A 218 -3.29 -7.40 -20.56
C ALA A 218 -3.77 -6.73 -19.26
N TRP A 219 -2.83 -6.23 -18.44
CA TRP A 219 -3.15 -5.48 -17.23
C TRP A 219 -3.96 -4.21 -17.51
N LYS A 220 -3.53 -3.41 -18.49
CA LYS A 220 -4.27 -2.23 -18.90
C LYS A 220 -5.70 -2.56 -19.32
N ALA A 221 -5.88 -3.59 -20.15
CA ALA A 221 -7.19 -4.00 -20.65
C ALA A 221 -8.13 -4.46 -19.52
N ILE A 222 -7.65 -5.23 -18.54
CA ILE A 222 -8.49 -5.66 -17.42
C ILE A 222 -8.86 -4.48 -16.51
N VAL A 223 -7.93 -3.57 -16.22
CA VAL A 223 -8.22 -2.38 -15.41
C VAL A 223 -9.28 -1.53 -16.11
N GLU A 224 -9.12 -1.23 -17.41
CA GLU A 224 -10.11 -0.46 -18.18
C GLU A 224 -11.51 -1.11 -18.13
N LYS A 225 -11.59 -2.43 -18.34
CA LYS A 225 -12.84 -3.20 -18.23
C LYS A 225 -13.47 -3.08 -16.85
N LEU A 226 -12.69 -3.26 -15.78
CA LEU A 226 -13.19 -3.21 -14.40
C LEU A 226 -13.65 -1.81 -14.00
N ARG A 227 -12.95 -0.77 -14.46
CA ARG A 227 -13.27 0.64 -14.20
C ARG A 227 -14.51 1.09 -14.97
N ALA A 228 -14.68 0.69 -16.23
CA ALA A 228 -15.85 1.04 -17.04
C ALA A 228 -17.17 0.45 -16.51
N ARG A 229 -17.11 -0.68 -15.80
CA ARG A 229 -18.28 -1.26 -15.13
C ARG A 229 -18.69 -0.52 -13.87
N SER A 230 -17.76 0.18 -13.23
CA SER A 230 -18.01 0.93 -12.00
C SER A 230 -18.66 2.30 -12.25
N THR A 231 -18.69 2.78 -13.50
CA THR A 231 -19.29 4.06 -13.87
C THR A 231 -20.73 3.95 -14.36
N ARG A 232 -21.36 2.76 -14.28
CA ARG A 232 -22.79 2.62 -14.61
C ARG A 232 -23.63 2.81 -13.34
N PRO A 233 -24.60 3.73 -13.35
CA PRO A 233 -25.52 3.96 -12.22
C PRO A 233 -26.40 2.72 -11.94
#